data_AF-A0A7E4VCE6-F1
#
_entry.id   AF-A0A7E4VCE6-F1
#
_cell.length_a   1.000
_cell.length_b   1.000
_cell.length_c   1.000
_cell.angle_alpha   90.00
_cell.angle_beta   90.00
_cell.angle_gamma   90.00
#
_symmetry.space_group_name_H-M   'P 1'
#
loop_
_entity.id
_entity.type
_entity.pdbx_description
1 polymer ?
#
loop_
_entity_poly.entity_id
_entity_poly.type
_entity_poly.pdbx_seq_one_letter_code
_entity_poly.pdbx_strand_id
1 'polypeptide(L)'
;MASTPSGSASKHQQIELSEAEFFEPIKDEYIKSLSNLTMAELDDGYNPGPQNPDGSVNFTCHCVGHLVASPCGAEFREAATCQKSHKEEDFEAGACAEEFMSFMKCVMKTECFKARGNDEEDKKTE
;
A
#
# COMPACT_ATOMS: atom_id res chain seq x y z
N MET A 1 -6.94 32.74 3.38
CA MET A 1 -7.97 33.25 4.30
C MET A 1 -8.42 32.06 5.13
N ALA A 2 -8.30 32.14 6.46
CA ALA A 2 -8.66 31.04 7.34
C ALA A 2 -10.19 30.88 7.35
N SER A 3 -10.68 29.73 6.90
CA SER A 3 -12.08 29.37 7.07
C SER A 3 -12.33 29.13 8.56
N THR A 4 -13.12 30.01 9.17
CA THR A 4 -13.63 29.87 10.53
C THR A 4 -14.43 28.57 10.64
N PRO A 5 -14.19 27.74 11.68
CA PRO A 5 -15.01 26.55 11.87
C PRO A 5 -16.36 27.00 12.47
N SER A 6 -17.39 27.02 11.63
CA SER A 6 -18.78 27.09 12.07
C SER A 6 -19.14 25.75 12.68
N GLY A 7 -19.65 25.77 13.91
CA GLY A 7 -19.74 24.60 14.78
C GLY A 7 -20.64 23.47 14.27
N SER A 8 -20.15 22.24 14.46
CA SER A 8 -20.97 21.09 14.82
C SER A 8 -20.05 20.07 15.51
N ALA A 9 -20.51 19.50 16.62
CA ALA A 9 -19.75 18.57 17.46
C ALA A 9 -19.61 17.19 16.79
N SER A 10 -18.93 17.13 15.65
CA SER A 10 -18.53 15.89 14.98
C SER A 10 -17.02 15.75 15.09
N LYS A 11 -16.53 14.59 15.56
CA LYS A 11 -15.09 14.27 15.64
C LYS A 11 -14.41 14.18 14.27
N HIS A 12 -15.17 14.33 13.19
CA HIS A 12 -14.70 14.25 11.82
C HIS A 12 -14.63 15.66 11.24
N GLN A 13 -13.44 16.04 10.76
CA GLN A 13 -13.26 17.20 9.91
C GLN A 13 -13.11 16.72 8.47
N GLN A 14 -13.88 17.33 7.58
CA GLN A 14 -13.70 17.18 6.14
C GLN A 14 -12.75 18.29 5.69
N ILE A 15 -11.59 17.91 5.17
CA ILE A 15 -10.61 18.83 4.61
C ILE A 15 -10.67 18.67 3.10
N GLU A 16 -11.08 19.73 2.40
CA GLU A 16 -11.15 19.76 0.95
C GLU A 16 -10.08 20.73 0.44
N LEU A 17 -9.36 20.33 -0.61
CA LEU A 17 -8.41 21.17 -1.31
C LEU A 17 -8.93 21.41 -2.73
N SER A 18 -8.82 22.65 -3.20
CA SER A 18 -8.99 22.91 -4.63
C SER A 18 -7.84 22.29 -5.43
N GLU A 19 -8.07 22.04 -6.72
CA GLU A 19 -7.02 21.54 -7.63
C GLU A 19 -5.81 22.48 -7.66
N ALA A 20 -6.04 23.79 -7.65
CA ALA A 20 -4.95 24.76 -7.60
C ALA A 20 -4.13 24.65 -6.31
N GLU A 21 -4.78 24.54 -5.15
CA GLU A 21 -4.12 24.38 -3.85
C GLU A 21 -3.35 23.06 -3.74
N PHE A 22 -3.81 21.99 -4.40
CA PHE A 22 -3.09 20.71 -4.45
C PHE A 22 -1.71 20.84 -5.09
N PHE A 23 -1.57 21.72 -6.09
CA PHE A 23 -0.29 21.97 -6.77
C PHE A 23 0.58 23.05 -6.11
N GLU A 24 0.09 23.73 -5.09
CA GLU A 24 0.88 24.71 -4.34
C GLU A 24 1.89 24.03 -3.39
N PRO A 25 3.01 24.70 -3.05
CA PRO A 25 3.94 24.18 -2.06
C PRO A 25 3.26 23.95 -0.70
N ILE A 26 3.68 22.89 -0.01
CA ILE A 26 3.16 22.56 1.33
C ILE A 26 3.43 23.74 2.28
N LYS A 27 2.36 24.31 2.84
CA LYS A 27 2.43 25.49 3.72
C LYS A 27 2.64 25.14 5.19
N ASP A 28 2.37 23.89 5.58
CA ASP A 28 2.47 23.43 6.95
C ASP A 28 3.92 23.43 7.46
N GLU A 29 4.19 24.15 8.55
CA GLU A 29 5.54 24.31 9.11
C GLU A 29 6.11 23.00 9.64
N TYR A 30 5.28 22.08 10.13
CA TYR A 30 5.71 20.76 10.57
C TYR A 30 6.09 19.89 9.37
N ILE A 31 5.28 19.85 8.32
CA ILE A 31 5.63 19.09 7.10
C ILE A 31 6.88 19.66 6.41
N LYS A 32 7.05 20.99 6.41
CA LYS A 32 8.29 21.61 5.94
C LYS A 32 9.49 21.18 6.78
N SER A 33 9.36 21.08 8.10
CA SER A 33 10.48 20.65 8.95
C SER A 33 10.90 19.22 8.64
N LEU A 34 9.95 18.32 8.37
CA LEU A 34 10.24 16.94 7.93
C LEU A 34 11.02 16.90 6.61
N SER A 35 10.73 17.81 5.67
CA SER A 35 11.45 17.86 4.38
C SER A 35 12.92 18.26 4.48
N ASN A 36 13.32 18.89 5.60
CA ASN A 36 14.70 19.27 5.85
C ASN A 36 15.51 18.17 6.57
N LEU A 37 14.85 17.11 7.04
CA LEU A 37 15.51 16.01 7.72
C LEU A 37 16.14 15.05 6.72
N THR A 38 17.31 14.50 7.08
CA THR A 38 17.92 13.41 6.33
C THR A 38 17.18 12.09 6.58
N MET A 39 17.37 11.11 5.69
CA MET A 39 16.77 9.78 5.88
C MET A 39 17.18 9.15 7.21
N ALA A 40 18.42 9.37 7.66
CA ALA A 40 18.91 8.85 8.94
C ALA A 40 18.26 9.53 10.17
N GLU A 41 17.73 10.74 10.02
CA GLU A 41 16.99 11.44 11.09
C GLU A 41 15.50 11.09 11.09
N LEU A 42 14.96 10.70 9.92
CA LEU A 42 13.58 10.26 9.75
C LEU A 42 13.38 8.79 10.11
N ASP A 43 14.37 7.95 9.84
CA ASP A 43 14.36 6.53 10.13
C ASP A 43 14.67 6.30 11.61
N ASP A 44 13.66 5.85 12.37
CA ASP A 44 13.81 5.47 13.78
C ASP A 44 14.49 4.10 13.95
N GLY A 45 14.85 3.43 12.84
CA GLY A 45 15.43 2.09 12.82
C GLY A 45 14.45 1.00 13.22
N TYR A 46 13.16 1.32 13.40
CA TYR A 46 12.14 0.36 13.76
C TYR A 46 11.67 -0.42 12.53
N ASN A 47 12.17 -1.64 12.40
CA ASN A 47 11.67 -2.59 11.42
C ASN A 47 10.99 -3.77 12.12
N PRO A 48 9.63 -3.79 12.21
CA PRO A 48 8.90 -4.88 12.86
C PRO A 48 9.00 -6.22 12.11
N GLY A 49 9.58 -6.22 10.90
CA GLY A 49 9.70 -7.42 10.08
C GLY A 49 8.35 -7.92 9.53
N PRO A 50 8.36 -9.06 8.82
CA PRO A 50 7.19 -9.59 8.11
C PRO A 50 6.19 -10.32 9.01
N GLN A 51 6.49 -10.51 10.30
CA GLN A 51 5.68 -11.27 11.24
C GLN A 51 5.42 -10.46 12.51
N ASN A 52 4.16 -10.47 12.96
CA ASN A 52 3.77 -9.88 14.23
C ASN A 52 4.25 -10.77 15.41
N PRO A 53 4.30 -10.23 16.65
CA PRO A 53 4.66 -11.01 17.84
C PRO A 53 3.75 -12.22 18.11
N ASP A 54 2.50 -12.18 17.65
CA ASP A 54 1.54 -13.29 17.76
C ASP A 54 1.72 -14.37 16.68
N GLY A 55 2.66 -14.17 15.76
CA GLY A 55 2.97 -15.09 14.67
C GLY A 55 2.20 -14.83 13.37
N SER A 56 1.24 -13.92 13.35
CA SER A 56 0.49 -13.53 12.15
C SER A 56 1.35 -12.71 11.18
N VAL A 57 0.87 -12.55 9.93
CA VAL A 57 1.56 -11.75 8.92
C VAL A 57 1.47 -10.26 9.26
N ASN A 58 2.60 -9.56 9.22
CA ASN A 58 2.63 -8.12 9.37
C ASN A 58 2.36 -7.42 8.02
N PHE A 59 1.10 -7.09 7.77
CA PHE A 59 0.68 -6.38 6.55
C PHE A 59 1.05 -4.89 6.52
N THR A 60 1.56 -4.32 7.61
CA THR A 60 2.06 -2.93 7.63
C THR A 60 3.56 -2.86 7.33
N CYS A 61 4.25 -4.00 7.22
CA CYS A 61 5.64 -4.05 6.82
C CYS A 61 5.81 -3.44 5.42
N HIS A 62 6.71 -2.46 5.29
CA HIS A 62 6.94 -1.73 4.04
C HIS A 62 7.27 -2.66 2.85
N CYS A 63 7.87 -3.83 3.11
CA CYS A 63 8.19 -4.86 2.10
C CYS A 63 6.98 -5.32 1.30
N VAL A 64 5.80 -5.39 1.93
CA VAL A 64 4.55 -5.84 1.30
C VAL A 64 3.55 -4.69 1.09
N GLY A 65 3.90 -3.47 1.49
CA GLY A 65 2.99 -2.32 1.45
C GLY A 65 2.40 -2.08 0.06
N HIS A 66 3.20 -2.21 -1.00
CA HIS A 66 2.75 -2.04 -2.38
C HIS A 66 1.74 -3.11 -2.84
N LEU A 67 1.80 -4.33 -2.28
CA LEU A 67 0.84 -5.40 -2.57
C LEU A 67 -0.46 -5.19 -1.77
N VAL A 68 -0.32 -4.89 -0.48
CA VAL A 68 -1.42 -4.66 0.46
C VAL A 68 -2.26 -3.44 0.08
N ALA A 69 -1.63 -2.37 -0.43
CA ALA A 69 -2.28 -1.15 -0.89
C ALA A 69 -2.68 -1.19 -2.37
N SER A 70 -2.51 -2.32 -3.06
CA SER A 70 -2.98 -2.49 -4.44
C SER A 70 -4.51 -2.68 -4.48
N PRO A 71 -5.15 -2.46 -5.65
CA PRO A 71 -6.54 -2.86 -5.87
C PRO A 71 -6.85 -4.34 -5.56
N CYS A 72 -5.83 -5.21 -5.57
CA CYS A 72 -5.93 -6.64 -5.23
C CYS A 72 -5.41 -6.97 -3.83
N GLY A 73 -5.29 -5.96 -2.97
CA GLY A 73 -4.72 -6.12 -1.63
C GLY A 73 -5.57 -7.00 -0.70
N ALA A 74 -6.86 -7.13 -0.96
CA ALA A 74 -7.74 -8.00 -0.16
C ALA A 74 -7.40 -9.48 -0.39
N GLU A 75 -7.36 -9.89 -1.66
CA GLU A 75 -7.02 -11.25 -2.08
C GLU A 75 -5.57 -11.59 -1.69
N PHE A 76 -4.65 -10.61 -1.78
CA PHE A 76 -3.28 -10.78 -1.29
C PHE A 76 -3.23 -11.12 0.21
N ARG A 77 -4.00 -10.42 1.04
CA ARG A 77 -4.04 -10.66 2.50
C ARG A 77 -4.57 -12.06 2.81
N GLU A 78 -5.57 -12.53 2.07
CA GLU A 78 -6.11 -13.89 2.21
C GLU A 78 -5.06 -14.94 1.84
N ALA A 79 -4.43 -14.81 0.67
CA ALA A 79 -3.40 -15.75 0.21
C ALA A 79 -2.20 -15.79 1.15
N ALA A 80 -1.68 -14.64 1.60
CA ALA A 80 -0.55 -14.56 2.53
C ALA A 80 -0.90 -15.13 3.91
N THR A 81 -2.12 -14.93 4.39
CA THR A 81 -2.59 -15.50 5.66
C THR A 81 -2.70 -17.02 5.57
N CYS A 82 -3.26 -17.54 4.47
CA CYS A 82 -3.32 -18.98 4.23
C CYS A 82 -1.90 -19.58 4.20
N GLN A 83 -1.00 -19.02 3.38
CA GLN A 83 0.38 -19.49 3.29
C GLN A 83 1.09 -19.50 4.64
N LYS A 84 0.82 -18.51 5.50
CA LYS A 84 1.41 -18.44 6.84
C LYS A 84 0.94 -19.56 7.78
N SER A 85 -0.28 -20.08 7.57
CA SER A 85 -0.87 -21.13 8.40
C SER A 85 -0.44 -22.55 7.99
N HIS A 86 0.23 -22.69 6.84
CA HIS A 86 0.65 -23.95 6.26
C HIS A 86 2.17 -24.06 6.17
N LYS A 87 2.66 -25.30 6.08
CA LYS A 87 4.08 -25.56 5.78
C LYS A 87 4.29 -25.71 4.29
N GLU A 88 5.54 -25.65 3.87
CA GLU A 88 5.91 -25.74 2.46
C GLU A 88 5.45 -27.06 1.82
N GLU A 89 5.48 -28.17 2.58
CA GLU A 89 5.06 -29.48 2.09
C GLU A 89 3.55 -29.57 1.81
N ASP A 90 2.74 -28.75 2.48
CA ASP A 90 1.28 -28.73 2.31
C ASP A 90 0.89 -28.10 0.94
N PHE A 91 1.77 -27.29 0.35
CA PHE A 91 1.52 -26.63 -0.94
C PHE A 91 1.53 -27.63 -2.10
N GLU A 92 2.34 -28.69 -2.04
CA GLU A 92 2.32 -29.77 -3.03
C GLU A 92 0.98 -30.53 -3.02
N ALA A 93 0.32 -30.57 -1.86
CA ALA A 93 -1.03 -31.13 -1.71
C ALA A 93 -2.14 -30.14 -2.08
N GLY A 94 -1.80 -28.93 -2.54
CA GLY A 94 -2.75 -27.92 -3.00
C GLY A 94 -3.27 -26.97 -1.92
N ALA A 95 -2.65 -26.93 -0.73
CA ALA A 95 -3.01 -25.93 0.27
C ALA A 95 -2.88 -24.51 -0.30
N CYS A 96 -3.84 -23.64 0.01
CA CYS A 96 -3.90 -22.25 -0.41
C CYS A 96 -4.03 -21.98 -1.93
N ALA A 97 -4.31 -23.02 -2.73
CA ALA A 97 -4.43 -22.87 -4.18
C ALA A 97 -5.59 -21.95 -4.57
N GLU A 98 -6.71 -22.00 -3.85
CA GLU A 98 -7.88 -21.17 -4.13
C GLU A 98 -7.59 -19.68 -3.89
N GLU A 99 -7.02 -19.35 -2.74
CA GLU A 99 -6.68 -17.99 -2.32
C GLU A 99 -5.62 -17.40 -3.26
N PHE A 100 -4.59 -18.18 -3.61
CA PHE A 100 -3.58 -17.76 -4.57
C PHE A 100 -4.21 -17.50 -5.96
N MET A 101 -5.08 -18.38 -6.44
CA MET A 101 -5.76 -18.19 -7.72
C MET A 101 -6.72 -17.00 -7.70
N SER A 102 -7.37 -16.72 -6.57
CA SER A 102 -8.19 -15.51 -6.37
C SER A 102 -7.35 -14.25 -6.53
N PHE A 103 -6.20 -14.19 -5.87
CA PHE A 103 -5.24 -13.09 -6.00
C PHE A 103 -4.75 -12.92 -7.44
N MET A 104 -4.30 -14.00 -8.08
CA MET A 104 -3.83 -13.95 -9.48
C MET A 104 -4.92 -13.52 -10.46
N LYS A 105 -6.16 -13.98 -10.26
CA LYS A 105 -7.31 -13.57 -11.08
C LYS A 105 -7.59 -12.08 -10.92
N CYS A 106 -7.48 -11.52 -9.72
CA CYS A 106 -7.58 -10.08 -9.51
C CYS A 106 -6.48 -9.34 -10.27
N VAL A 107 -5.21 -9.76 -10.11
CA VAL A 107 -4.06 -9.12 -10.76
C VAL A 107 -4.22 -9.09 -12.27
N MET A 108 -4.57 -10.22 -12.88
CA MET A 108 -4.80 -10.30 -14.34
C MET A 108 -5.98 -9.44 -14.79
N LYS A 109 -7.09 -9.45 -14.04
CA LYS A 109 -8.30 -8.70 -14.39
C LYS A 109 -8.09 -7.18 -14.32
N THR A 110 -7.31 -6.73 -13.35
CA THR A 110 -7.09 -5.31 -13.07
C THR A 110 -5.84 -4.76 -13.75
N GLU A 111 -5.03 -5.63 -14.35
CA GLU A 111 -3.67 -5.31 -14.80
C GLU A 111 -2.84 -4.62 -13.69
N CYS A 112 -3.10 -4.98 -12.42
CA CYS A 112 -2.33 -4.47 -11.30
C CYS A 112 -0.85 -4.81 -11.50
N PHE A 113 0.01 -3.89 -11.07
CA PHE A 113 1.48 -3.99 -11.20
C PHE A 113 2.02 -3.91 -12.64
N LYS A 114 1.18 -3.72 -13.66
CA LYS A 114 1.67 -3.38 -15.01
C LYS A 114 2.33 -2.00 -14.97
N ALA A 115 3.56 -1.90 -15.45
CA ALA A 115 4.26 -0.62 -15.55
C ALA A 115 3.53 0.29 -16.55
N ARG A 116 3.08 1.46 -16.10
CA ARG A 116 2.52 2.50 -16.99
C ARG A 116 3.67 3.22 -17.67
N GLY A 117 4.20 2.66 -18.76
CA GLY A 117 5.25 3.38 -19.50
C GLY A 117 6.10 2.61 -20.51
N ASN A 118 5.64 1.54 -21.15
CA ASN A 118 6.38 0.92 -22.27
C ASN A 118 5.47 0.44 -23.42
N ASP A 119 4.34 1.12 -23.66
CA ASP A 119 3.46 0.80 -24.80
C ASP A 119 3.94 1.43 -26.14
N GLU A 120 5.13 2.06 -26.18
CA GLU A 120 5.72 2.62 -27.42
C GLU A 120 6.77 1.71 -28.07
N GLU A 121 7.21 0.60 -27.44
CA GLU A 121 8.28 -0.26 -28.00
C GLU A 121 7.81 -1.60 -28.60
N ASP A 122 6.55 -2.04 -28.39
CA ASP A 122 6.04 -3.31 -28.94
C ASP A 122 5.38 -3.20 -30.33
N LYS A 123 5.61 -2.09 -31.06
CA LYS A 123 5.21 -1.93 -32.47
C LYS A 123 6.36 -2.02 -33.49
N LYS A 124 7.54 -2.50 -33.08
CA LYS A 124 8.65 -2.72 -34.00
C LYS A 124 9.40 -4.03 -33.72
N THR A 125 8.71 -5.16 -33.86
CA THR A 125 9.37 -6.36 -34.39
C THR A 125 8.37 -7.11 -35.27
N GLU A 126 8.77 -7.37 -36.51
CA GLU A 126 8.04 -8.14 -37.53
C GLU A 126 7.68 -9.56 -37.08
#